data_AF-A0A3D2ILK1-F1
#
_entry.id   AF-A0A3D2ILK1-F1
#
_cell.length_a   1.000
_cell.length_b   1.000
_cell.length_c   1.000
_cell.angle_alpha   90.00
_cell.angle_beta   90.00
_cell.angle_gamma   90.00
#
_symmetry.space_group_name_H-M   'P 1'
#
loop_
_entity.id
_entity.type
_entity.pdbx_description
1 polymer ?
#
loop_
_entity_poly.entity_id
_entity_poly.type
_entity_poly.pdbx_seq_one_letter_code
_entity_poly.pdbx_strand_id
1 'polypeptide(L)'
;MIGTDGTEKEKKMKRTQKWLSFAAGMLLILMLGAVSAAAEEGDRTQTLRSNLEESGFYVQQGLFRELDTVKLASEGKLMSCFGNNAGSAYVVFSLPAAPDQNTSLGSEARGWPDEMASAYDDPAVVNDPANPYFAPGGWEYKLRQDEAIVLITPLPQECKYYSFINYIMFTEDKPGKIYQGKPGMFSVGNEDSGLYHPIFGSIGNSLNMTNIRHSGDSEYGTETVIVISANGTVAEQVIENLQAAGFGEEMINVMPIPAEIYRMGLEKGADTFSFLQRISQAADPNDYRDYLDHISERSTVYRVTPREAIPENPYQNETVIPRGTGVHEAAGLKDPEGTLDAIRKAVLEKYGEEYDYEELACEIAVPEGLTAYFTDFNAKGDNRDAMYLMTPEFTLESDEDFIVVYGVNHTAAGKGIYSNAVLYAKPMLNGITSIYDSLYQGSAAAWLDQRYEDADKYYVYKMARTQSDECTALIPYSTGNEQGKFYGVDNGNPVLVAFRSYLEDTGTGASYYEVIYDRVIVFHKR
;
A
#
# COMPACT_ATOMS: atom_id res chain seq x y z
N MET A 1 47.98 -50.11 -27.32
CA MET A 1 47.69 -49.09 -26.30
C MET A 1 46.18 -49.02 -26.15
N ILE A 2 45.63 -49.72 -25.16
CA ILE A 2 44.19 -49.70 -24.84
C ILE A 2 44.09 -49.36 -23.35
N GLY A 3 43.26 -48.38 -23.03
CA GLY A 3 42.76 -48.13 -21.69
C GLY A 3 43.11 -46.74 -21.15
N THR A 4 42.09 -45.87 -21.03
CA THR A 4 41.84 -44.95 -19.89
C THR A 4 40.60 -44.06 -20.06
N ASP A 5 39.90 -44.05 -21.19
CA ASP A 5 38.84 -43.05 -21.45
C ASP A 5 37.46 -43.38 -20.82
N GLY A 6 37.25 -44.60 -20.33
CA GLY A 6 35.99 -45.02 -19.68
C GLY A 6 35.83 -44.55 -18.23
N THR A 7 36.94 -44.35 -17.50
CA THR A 7 36.93 -44.11 -16.05
C THR A 7 36.63 -42.66 -15.65
N GLU A 8 36.83 -41.70 -16.55
CA GLU A 8 36.64 -40.28 -16.23
C GLU A 8 35.20 -39.81 -16.45
N LYS A 9 34.55 -40.29 -17.53
CA LYS A 9 33.11 -40.08 -17.76
C LYS A 9 32.24 -40.70 -16.67
N GLU A 10 32.58 -41.90 -16.22
CA GLU A 10 31.82 -42.59 -15.17
C GLU A 10 31.95 -41.90 -13.80
N LYS A 11 33.14 -41.34 -13.49
CA LYS A 11 33.35 -40.52 -12.29
C LYS A 11 32.59 -39.20 -12.33
N LYS A 12 32.56 -38.54 -13.49
CA LYS A 12 31.82 -37.28 -13.68
C LYS A 12 30.31 -37.51 -13.52
N MET A 13 29.78 -38.57 -14.14
CA MET A 13 28.36 -38.95 -14.05
C MET A 13 27.94 -39.33 -12.61
N LYS A 14 28.75 -40.12 -11.89
CA LYS A 14 28.49 -40.45 -10.47
C LYS A 14 28.55 -39.22 -9.56
N ARG A 15 29.37 -38.22 -9.89
CA ARG A 15 29.48 -36.96 -9.13
C ARG A 15 28.27 -36.06 -9.37
N THR A 16 27.80 -35.95 -10.61
CA THR A 16 26.56 -35.23 -10.96
C THR A 16 25.33 -35.88 -10.33
N GLN A 17 25.26 -37.21 -10.32
CA GLN A 17 24.14 -37.95 -9.73
C GLN A 17 24.11 -37.82 -8.19
N LYS A 18 25.27 -37.80 -7.52
CA LYS A 18 25.36 -37.48 -6.09
C LYS A 18 24.93 -36.05 -5.77
N TRP A 19 25.28 -35.09 -6.62
CA TRP A 19 24.84 -33.69 -6.48
C TRP A 19 23.31 -33.55 -6.65
N LEU A 20 22.73 -34.21 -7.65
CA LEU A 20 21.28 -34.23 -7.87
C LEU A 20 20.53 -34.89 -6.71
N SER A 21 21.03 -36.02 -6.18
CA SER A 21 20.44 -36.66 -5.00
C SER A 21 20.56 -35.83 -3.73
N PHE A 22 21.66 -35.08 -3.56
CA PHE A 22 21.84 -34.16 -2.45
C PHE A 22 20.90 -32.96 -2.55
N ALA A 23 20.79 -32.34 -3.73
CA ALA A 23 19.87 -31.24 -3.99
C ALA A 23 18.40 -31.66 -3.81
N ALA A 24 18.01 -32.84 -4.31
CA ALA A 24 16.66 -33.38 -4.11
C ALA A 24 16.37 -33.71 -2.63
N GLY A 25 17.37 -34.20 -1.89
CA GLY A 25 17.26 -34.43 -0.44
C GLY A 25 17.08 -33.13 0.36
N MET A 26 17.81 -32.08 0.00
CA MET A 26 17.65 -30.74 0.58
C MET A 26 16.27 -30.15 0.29
N LEU A 27 15.80 -30.27 -0.97
CA LEU A 27 14.48 -29.80 -1.38
C LEU A 27 13.36 -30.52 -0.61
N LEU A 28 13.50 -31.83 -0.38
CA LEU A 28 12.52 -32.62 0.37
C LEU A 28 12.50 -32.25 1.87
N ILE A 29 13.65 -31.96 2.47
CA ILE A 29 13.74 -31.52 3.87
C ILE A 29 13.11 -30.12 4.03
N LEU A 30 13.36 -29.21 3.09
CA LEU A 30 12.74 -27.88 3.07
C LEU A 30 11.21 -27.96 2.92
N MET A 31 10.72 -28.83 2.01
CA MET A 31 9.27 -29.07 1.87
C MET A 31 8.65 -29.69 3.13
N LEU A 32 9.31 -30.67 3.76
CA LEU A 32 8.81 -31.28 5.00
C LEU A 32 8.78 -30.28 6.15
N GLY A 33 9.77 -29.39 6.25
CA GLY A 33 9.80 -28.30 7.22
C GLY A 33 8.66 -27.30 7.02
N ALA A 34 8.42 -26.87 5.77
CA ALA A 34 7.31 -25.97 5.44
C ALA A 34 5.94 -26.57 5.73
N VAL A 35 5.75 -27.87 5.46
CA VAL A 35 4.50 -28.58 5.78
C VAL A 35 4.27 -28.69 7.29
N SER A 36 5.32 -28.92 8.08
CA SER A 36 5.21 -28.98 9.55
C SER A 36 4.86 -27.62 10.15
N ALA A 37 5.49 -26.55 9.68
CA ALA A 37 5.22 -25.20 10.16
C ALA A 37 3.78 -24.74 9.83
N ALA A 38 3.31 -25.00 8.61
CA ALA A 38 1.93 -24.69 8.22
C ALA A 38 0.89 -25.49 9.02
N ALA A 39 1.19 -26.75 9.37
CA ALA A 39 0.31 -27.57 10.21
C ALA A 39 0.26 -27.07 11.66
N GLU A 40 1.39 -26.61 12.21
CA GLU A 40 1.49 -26.03 13.56
C GLU A 40 0.81 -24.65 13.63
N GLU A 41 0.91 -23.84 12.58
CA GLU A 41 0.18 -22.56 12.46
C GLU A 41 -1.35 -22.77 12.36
N GLY A 42 -1.78 -23.74 11.54
CA GLY A 42 -3.19 -24.14 11.47
C GLY A 42 -3.75 -24.60 12.83
N ASP A 43 -2.91 -25.23 13.66
CA ASP A 43 -3.29 -25.66 15.01
C ASP A 43 -3.41 -24.48 15.99
N ARG A 44 -2.46 -23.51 15.95
CA ARG A 44 -2.51 -22.30 16.79
C ARG A 44 -3.70 -21.41 16.48
N THR A 45 -3.99 -21.16 15.19
CA THR A 45 -5.13 -20.33 14.76
C THR A 45 -6.47 -20.96 15.15
N GLN A 46 -6.61 -22.28 15.01
CA GLN A 46 -7.80 -23.00 15.45
C GLN A 46 -7.94 -23.02 16.97
N THR A 47 -6.83 -23.18 17.70
CA THR A 47 -6.82 -23.08 19.17
C THR A 47 -7.24 -21.69 19.63
N LEU A 48 -6.73 -20.63 19.01
CA LEU A 48 -7.16 -19.25 19.28
C LEU A 48 -8.66 -19.08 19.10
N ARG A 49 -9.21 -19.55 17.97
CA ARG A 49 -10.65 -19.49 17.70
C ARG A 49 -11.44 -20.15 18.83
N SER A 50 -11.08 -21.37 19.22
CA SER A 50 -11.75 -22.08 20.30
C SER A 50 -11.65 -21.36 21.64
N ASN A 51 -10.46 -20.85 22.00
CA ASN A 51 -10.26 -20.10 23.24
C ASN A 51 -11.14 -18.83 23.29
N LEU A 52 -11.23 -18.09 22.19
CA LEU A 52 -12.09 -16.90 22.07
C LEU A 52 -13.58 -17.28 22.16
N GLU A 53 -14.02 -18.34 21.48
CA GLU A 53 -15.41 -18.80 21.55
C GLU A 53 -15.82 -19.28 22.95
N GLU A 54 -14.90 -19.94 23.67
CA GLU A 54 -15.07 -20.33 25.08
C GLU A 54 -15.07 -19.12 26.02
N SER A 55 -14.31 -18.07 25.68
CA SER A 55 -14.27 -16.79 26.40
C SER A 55 -15.48 -15.89 26.12
N GLY A 56 -16.47 -16.38 25.36
CA GLY A 56 -17.74 -15.67 25.15
C GLY A 56 -17.75 -14.75 23.94
N PHE A 57 -16.92 -15.00 22.93
CA PHE A 57 -16.94 -14.28 21.66
C PHE A 57 -17.61 -15.09 20.54
N TYR A 58 -18.16 -14.39 19.57
CA TYR A 58 -18.36 -14.88 18.20
C TYR A 58 -17.08 -14.63 17.41
N VAL A 59 -16.65 -15.62 16.61
CA VAL A 59 -15.39 -15.54 15.85
C VAL A 59 -15.64 -15.84 14.38
N GLN A 60 -15.74 -14.77 13.59
CA GLN A 60 -16.00 -14.85 12.16
C GLN A 60 -14.70 -14.70 11.37
N GLN A 61 -14.49 -15.57 10.37
CA GLN A 61 -13.28 -15.53 9.55
C GLN A 61 -13.48 -14.61 8.35
N GLY A 62 -12.55 -13.66 8.18
CA GLY A 62 -12.40 -12.83 7.01
C GLY A 62 -11.41 -13.40 6.00
N LEU A 63 -10.97 -12.57 5.07
CA LEU A 63 -10.01 -12.93 4.02
C LEU A 63 -8.95 -11.84 3.90
N PHE A 64 -7.66 -12.19 3.91
CA PHE A 64 -6.56 -11.26 3.60
C PHE A 64 -6.01 -11.57 2.20
N ARG A 65 -5.94 -10.58 1.32
CA ARG A 65 -5.57 -10.79 -0.09
C ARG A 65 -5.08 -9.55 -0.78
N GLU A 66 -4.37 -9.73 -1.88
CA GLU A 66 -4.03 -8.63 -2.78
C GLU A 66 -5.30 -7.95 -3.33
N LEU A 67 -5.28 -6.63 -3.32
CA LEU A 67 -6.21 -5.77 -4.03
C LEU A 67 -5.49 -5.12 -5.22
N ASP A 68 -5.49 -5.81 -6.36
CA ASP A 68 -5.00 -5.25 -7.62
C ASP A 68 -6.02 -4.23 -8.16
N THR A 69 -5.83 -2.97 -7.78
CA THR A 69 -6.77 -1.89 -8.12
C THR A 69 -6.80 -1.59 -9.62
N VAL A 70 -5.68 -1.78 -10.32
CA VAL A 70 -5.57 -1.47 -11.76
C VAL A 70 -6.29 -2.53 -12.59
N LYS A 71 -6.11 -3.81 -12.26
CA LYS A 71 -6.83 -4.92 -12.88
C LYS A 71 -8.32 -4.80 -12.61
N LEU A 72 -8.74 -4.66 -11.36
CA LEU A 72 -10.16 -4.60 -11.02
C LEU A 72 -10.84 -3.38 -11.68
N ALA A 73 -10.18 -2.21 -11.71
CA ALA A 73 -10.70 -1.07 -12.45
C ALA A 73 -10.78 -1.36 -13.97
N SER A 74 -9.78 -2.04 -14.55
CA SER A 74 -9.78 -2.42 -15.97
C SER A 74 -10.92 -3.35 -16.33
N GLU A 75 -11.31 -4.23 -15.39
CA GLU A 75 -12.47 -5.11 -15.47
C GLU A 75 -13.82 -4.38 -15.21
N GLY A 76 -13.81 -3.08 -14.89
CA GLY A 76 -15.00 -2.30 -14.54
C GLY A 76 -15.51 -2.53 -13.11
N LYS A 77 -14.71 -3.20 -12.28
CA LYS A 77 -15.01 -3.60 -10.90
C LYS A 77 -14.50 -2.64 -9.84
N LEU A 78 -13.96 -1.48 -10.21
CA LEU A 78 -13.62 -0.39 -9.28
C LEU A 78 -13.89 0.96 -9.94
N MET A 79 -14.22 1.95 -9.12
CA MET A 79 -14.50 3.32 -9.57
C MET A 79 -13.24 4.17 -9.80
N SER A 80 -12.10 3.73 -9.28
CA SER A 80 -10.79 4.36 -9.39
C SER A 80 -9.72 3.30 -9.11
N CYS A 81 -8.48 3.58 -9.50
CA CYS A 81 -7.31 2.81 -9.08
C CYS A 81 -6.69 3.34 -7.78
N PHE A 82 -7.33 4.35 -7.16
CA PHE A 82 -6.99 4.93 -5.86
C PHE A 82 -5.55 5.44 -5.74
N GLY A 83 -4.96 5.91 -6.85
CA GLY A 83 -3.59 6.41 -6.81
C GLY A 83 -2.59 5.32 -6.43
N ASN A 84 -2.79 4.10 -6.94
CA ASN A 84 -1.83 3.01 -6.76
C ASN A 84 -0.44 3.45 -7.22
N ASN A 85 0.59 3.11 -6.46
CA ASN A 85 1.95 3.26 -6.94
C ASN A 85 2.21 2.13 -7.95
N ALA A 86 2.53 2.47 -9.20
CA ALA A 86 2.79 1.43 -10.21
C ALA A 86 3.94 0.55 -9.70
N GLY A 87 3.83 -0.78 -9.86
CA GLY A 87 4.82 -1.76 -9.38
C GLY A 87 4.89 -1.95 -7.85
N SER A 88 3.97 -1.39 -7.07
CA SER A 88 3.77 -1.75 -5.65
C SER A 88 2.48 -2.56 -5.47
N ALA A 89 2.43 -3.38 -4.42
CA ALA A 89 1.24 -4.15 -4.07
C ALA A 89 0.53 -3.56 -2.86
N TYR A 90 -0.77 -3.84 -2.85
CA TYR A 90 -1.70 -3.46 -1.82
C TYR A 90 -2.41 -4.73 -1.37
N VAL A 91 -2.26 -5.10 -0.10
CA VAL A 91 -2.97 -6.24 0.48
C VAL A 91 -3.97 -5.70 1.49
N VAL A 92 -5.20 -6.18 1.43
CA VAL A 92 -6.30 -5.73 2.28
C VAL A 92 -6.96 -6.94 2.90
N PHE A 93 -7.65 -6.76 4.02
CA PHE A 93 -8.62 -7.76 4.43
C PHE A 93 -10.05 -7.36 4.09
N SER A 94 -10.86 -8.37 3.81
CA SER A 94 -12.31 -8.27 3.74
C SER A 94 -12.90 -8.93 4.99
N LEU A 95 -13.77 -8.23 5.71
CA LEU A 95 -14.49 -8.76 6.85
C LEU A 95 -15.89 -9.21 6.49
N PRO A 96 -16.43 -10.24 7.15
CA PRO A 96 -17.86 -10.50 7.13
C PRO A 96 -18.62 -9.41 7.92
N ALA A 97 -19.91 -9.27 7.63
CA ALA A 97 -20.83 -8.44 8.41
C ALA A 97 -20.81 -8.86 9.89
N ALA A 98 -21.04 -7.91 10.81
CA ALA A 98 -21.17 -8.23 12.22
C ALA A 98 -22.35 -9.20 12.48
N PRO A 99 -22.38 -9.94 13.60
CA PRO A 99 -23.51 -10.81 13.96
C PRO A 99 -24.87 -10.11 13.93
N ASP A 100 -24.89 -8.84 14.29
CA ASP A 100 -26.06 -7.96 14.43
C ASP A 100 -26.13 -6.92 13.30
N GLN A 101 -25.58 -7.21 12.12
CA GLN A 101 -25.57 -6.29 10.97
C GLN A 101 -26.13 -6.94 9.69
N ASN A 102 -26.97 -6.18 8.98
CA ASN A 102 -27.43 -6.59 7.65
C ASN A 102 -26.27 -6.65 6.65
N THR A 103 -26.37 -7.53 5.65
CA THR A 103 -25.39 -7.63 4.57
C THR A 103 -25.62 -6.60 3.49
N SER A 104 -24.54 -6.06 2.94
CA SER A 104 -24.65 -5.09 1.84
C SER A 104 -24.99 -5.80 0.53
N LEU A 105 -25.98 -5.25 -0.20
CA LEU A 105 -26.34 -5.74 -1.54
C LEU A 105 -25.28 -5.33 -2.56
N GLY A 106 -24.85 -6.30 -3.35
CA GLY A 106 -23.85 -6.15 -4.39
C GLY A 106 -24.29 -5.31 -5.58
N SER A 107 -23.51 -5.39 -6.65
CA SER A 107 -23.79 -4.67 -7.89
C SER A 107 -23.61 -5.60 -9.07
N GLU A 108 -24.74 -6.09 -9.61
CA GLU A 108 -24.75 -6.91 -10.83
C GLU A 108 -24.05 -6.19 -11.99
N ALA A 109 -24.27 -4.87 -12.13
CA ALA A 109 -23.65 -4.04 -13.17
C ALA A 109 -22.12 -4.00 -13.09
N ARG A 110 -21.53 -4.22 -11.91
CA ARG A 110 -20.08 -4.29 -11.69
C ARG A 110 -19.59 -5.71 -11.43
N GLY A 111 -20.45 -6.71 -11.53
CA GLY A 111 -20.13 -8.10 -11.22
C GLY A 111 -19.73 -8.34 -9.76
N TRP A 112 -20.25 -7.53 -8.84
CA TRP A 112 -20.01 -7.67 -7.41
C TRP A 112 -21.15 -8.46 -6.76
N PRO A 113 -20.85 -9.58 -6.07
CA PRO A 113 -21.87 -10.33 -5.35
C PRO A 113 -22.33 -9.58 -4.09
N ASP A 114 -23.50 -9.95 -3.59
CA ASP A 114 -23.94 -9.57 -2.24
C ASP A 114 -22.91 -10.03 -1.21
N GLU A 115 -22.79 -9.29 -0.12
CA GLU A 115 -21.99 -9.75 1.01
C GLU A 115 -22.61 -11.01 1.62
N MET A 116 -21.74 -11.89 2.13
CA MET A 116 -22.21 -13.09 2.82
C MET A 116 -22.78 -12.72 4.18
N ALA A 117 -23.89 -13.36 4.54
CA ALA A 117 -24.47 -13.26 5.87
C ALA A 117 -23.48 -13.69 6.95
N SER A 118 -23.58 -13.07 8.13
CA SER A 118 -22.85 -13.54 9.30
C SER A 118 -23.23 -14.99 9.61
N ALA A 119 -22.25 -15.79 10.03
CA ALA A 119 -22.49 -17.13 10.54
C ALA A 119 -23.29 -17.15 11.85
N TYR A 120 -23.38 -15.99 12.52
CA TYR A 120 -24.05 -15.81 13.81
C TYR A 120 -25.23 -14.82 13.71
N ASP A 121 -25.75 -14.59 12.50
CA ASP A 121 -26.99 -13.82 12.30
C ASP A 121 -28.16 -14.51 13.00
N ASP A 122 -28.70 -13.87 14.05
CA ASP A 122 -29.88 -14.34 14.77
C ASP A 122 -31.11 -13.56 14.31
N PRO A 123 -32.09 -14.21 13.64
CA PRO A 123 -33.28 -13.52 13.15
C PRO A 123 -34.18 -12.96 14.27
N ALA A 124 -33.92 -13.30 15.54
CA ALA A 124 -34.58 -12.69 16.69
C ALA A 124 -33.95 -11.33 17.10
N VAL A 125 -32.72 -11.05 16.65
CA VAL A 125 -32.02 -9.77 16.87
C VAL A 125 -32.37 -8.83 15.73
N VAL A 126 -32.65 -7.57 16.07
CA VAL A 126 -32.86 -6.53 15.05
C VAL A 126 -31.50 -6.04 14.60
N ASN A 127 -31.14 -6.34 13.35
CA ASN A 127 -29.86 -5.97 12.79
C ASN A 127 -29.78 -4.47 12.48
N ASP A 128 -28.58 -3.93 12.69
CA ASP A 128 -28.19 -2.61 12.21
C ASP A 128 -28.09 -2.58 10.68
N PRO A 129 -28.15 -1.39 10.06
CA PRO A 129 -28.02 -1.25 8.62
C PRO A 129 -26.67 -1.77 8.09
N ALA A 130 -26.72 -2.29 6.87
CA ALA A 130 -25.54 -2.76 6.17
C ALA A 130 -24.50 -1.64 5.94
N ASN A 131 -23.25 -2.03 5.71
CA ASN A 131 -22.21 -1.09 5.32
C ASN A 131 -22.57 -0.44 3.96
N PRO A 132 -22.22 0.84 3.72
CA PRO A 132 -22.48 1.48 2.43
C PRO A 132 -21.68 0.79 1.33
N TYR A 133 -22.33 -0.05 0.50
CA TYR A 133 -21.61 -0.95 -0.41
C TYR A 133 -20.52 -0.24 -1.23
N PHE A 134 -19.28 -0.56 -0.89
CA PHE A 134 -18.08 -0.11 -1.57
C PHE A 134 -17.17 -1.32 -1.80
N ALA A 135 -16.48 -1.33 -2.95
CA ALA A 135 -15.90 -2.56 -3.46
C ALA A 135 -14.39 -2.68 -3.30
N PRO A 136 -13.90 -3.92 -3.08
CA PRO A 136 -14.71 -5.15 -2.93
C PRO A 136 -15.44 -5.24 -1.58
N GLY A 137 -16.55 -5.97 -1.53
CA GLY A 137 -17.32 -6.17 -0.30
C GLY A 137 -16.46 -6.62 0.88
N GLY A 138 -16.79 -6.13 2.08
CA GLY A 138 -16.04 -6.30 3.31
C GLY A 138 -14.69 -5.56 3.39
N TRP A 139 -14.19 -4.93 2.32
CA TRP A 139 -12.94 -4.14 2.39
C TRP A 139 -13.09 -2.93 3.31
N GLU A 140 -14.24 -2.27 3.23
CA GLU A 140 -14.66 -1.31 4.25
C GLU A 140 -15.69 -1.95 5.17
N TYR A 141 -15.64 -1.58 6.44
CA TYR A 141 -16.45 -2.19 7.48
C TYR A 141 -16.74 -1.22 8.61
N LYS A 142 -17.93 -1.31 9.17
CA LYS A 142 -18.22 -0.78 10.50
C LYS A 142 -17.74 -1.73 11.59
N LEU A 143 -17.40 -1.17 12.73
CA LEU A 143 -16.88 -1.89 13.89
C LEU A 143 -17.57 -1.37 15.16
N ARG A 144 -18.15 -2.25 15.98
CA ARG A 144 -18.64 -1.89 17.31
C ARG A 144 -17.47 -1.38 18.15
N GLN A 145 -17.78 -0.55 19.15
CA GLN A 145 -16.76 -0.08 20.08
C GLN A 145 -16.05 -1.24 20.79
N ASP A 146 -16.78 -2.33 21.07
CA ASP A 146 -16.31 -3.50 21.81
C ASP A 146 -15.89 -4.69 20.92
N GLU A 147 -15.65 -4.47 19.63
CA GLU A 147 -15.12 -5.49 18.73
C GLU A 147 -13.59 -5.42 18.60
N ALA A 148 -13.01 -6.52 18.12
CA ALA A 148 -11.63 -6.57 17.68
C ALA A 148 -11.49 -7.29 16.34
N ILE A 149 -10.43 -6.97 15.62
CA ILE A 149 -9.97 -7.70 14.44
C ILE A 149 -8.58 -8.26 14.76
N VAL A 150 -8.35 -9.52 14.44
CA VAL A 150 -7.05 -10.19 14.60
C VAL A 150 -6.57 -10.63 13.23
N LEU A 151 -5.42 -10.12 12.81
CA LEU A 151 -4.71 -10.57 11.60
C LEU A 151 -3.46 -11.34 12.04
N ILE A 152 -3.33 -12.58 11.58
CA ILE A 152 -2.14 -13.43 11.73
C ILE A 152 -1.63 -13.68 10.32
N THR A 153 -0.39 -13.29 10.03
CA THR A 153 0.11 -13.29 8.65
C THR A 153 1.63 -13.35 8.60
N PRO A 154 2.22 -13.96 7.56
CA PRO A 154 3.63 -13.80 7.27
C PRO A 154 3.93 -12.36 6.83
N LEU A 155 5.08 -11.85 7.22
CA LEU A 155 5.68 -10.64 6.70
C LEU A 155 6.23 -10.89 5.29
N PRO A 156 6.31 -9.86 4.44
CA PRO A 156 6.83 -10.00 3.10
C PRO A 156 8.31 -10.41 3.13
N GLN A 157 8.78 -11.00 2.04
CA GLN A 157 10.21 -11.21 1.81
C GLN A 157 10.93 -9.87 1.62
N GLU A 158 12.26 -9.90 1.56
CA GLU A 158 13.10 -8.70 1.48
C GLU A 158 12.60 -7.73 0.38
N CYS A 159 12.36 -6.49 0.78
CA CYS A 159 11.85 -5.42 -0.07
C CYS A 159 12.28 -4.05 0.48
N LYS A 160 12.23 -3.01 -0.34
CA LYS A 160 12.65 -1.67 0.08
C LYS A 160 11.74 -1.04 1.13
N TYR A 161 10.46 -1.39 1.11
CA TYR A 161 9.48 -0.82 2.02
C TYR A 161 8.25 -1.72 2.13
N TYR A 162 7.78 -1.92 3.36
CA TYR A 162 6.41 -2.33 3.62
C TYR A 162 5.84 -1.66 4.87
N SER A 163 4.51 -1.58 4.93
CA SER A 163 3.78 -1.10 6.10
C SER A 163 2.37 -1.70 6.19
N PHE A 164 1.79 -1.70 7.38
CA PHE A 164 0.39 -1.94 7.68
C PHE A 164 -0.22 -0.70 8.35
N ILE A 165 -1.40 -0.27 7.91
CA ILE A 165 -2.04 0.94 8.42
C ILE A 165 -3.57 0.84 8.34
N ASN A 166 -4.23 1.33 9.39
CA ASN A 166 -5.68 1.47 9.48
C ASN A 166 -6.12 2.82 8.90
N TYR A 167 -7.32 2.83 8.32
CA TYR A 167 -7.93 4.03 7.77
C TYR A 167 -9.35 4.21 8.29
N ILE A 168 -9.72 5.47 8.55
CA ILE A 168 -11.11 5.90 8.42
C ILE A 168 -11.40 5.98 6.92
N MET A 169 -12.26 5.11 6.42
CA MET A 169 -12.61 5.06 5.00
C MET A 169 -13.70 6.08 4.69
N PHE A 170 -14.86 5.95 5.32
CA PHE A 170 -16.04 6.76 5.07
C PHE A 170 -16.63 7.35 6.35
N THR A 171 -17.13 8.59 6.28
CA THR A 171 -17.96 9.24 7.31
C THR A 171 -19.27 9.72 6.68
N GLU A 172 -20.31 9.81 7.50
CA GLU A 172 -21.63 10.28 7.06
C GLU A 172 -21.57 11.67 6.41
N ASP A 173 -22.34 11.84 5.33
CA ASP A 173 -22.53 13.12 4.65
C ASP A 173 -23.13 14.16 5.60
N LYS A 174 -22.45 15.30 5.72
CA LYS A 174 -22.90 16.39 6.59
C LYS A 174 -24.10 17.14 5.96
N PRO A 175 -25.15 17.44 6.74
CA PRO A 175 -26.30 18.18 6.25
C PRO A 175 -25.92 19.49 5.55
N GLY A 176 -26.43 19.68 4.32
CA GLY A 176 -26.19 20.89 3.53
C GLY A 176 -24.82 20.98 2.85
N LYS A 177 -23.93 19.99 3.03
CA LYS A 177 -22.68 19.90 2.27
C LYS A 177 -22.87 19.08 1.00
N ILE A 178 -22.25 19.55 -0.08
CA ILE A 178 -22.20 18.84 -1.36
C ILE A 178 -20.79 18.28 -1.51
N TYR A 179 -20.68 16.95 -1.59
CA TYR A 179 -19.42 16.24 -1.77
C TYR A 179 -19.15 15.90 -3.24
N GLN A 180 -20.19 15.54 -3.98
CA GLN A 180 -20.07 15.18 -5.40
C GLN A 180 -19.48 16.31 -6.25
N GLY A 181 -18.58 15.95 -7.17
CA GLY A 181 -17.96 16.88 -8.12
C GLY A 181 -16.75 17.64 -7.57
N LYS A 182 -16.40 17.47 -6.29
CA LYS A 182 -15.12 17.95 -5.75
C LYS A 182 -14.00 16.95 -6.05
N PRO A 183 -12.74 17.39 -6.26
CA PRO A 183 -11.62 16.49 -6.50
C PRO A 183 -11.48 15.44 -5.40
N GLY A 184 -11.50 14.16 -5.80
CA GLY A 184 -11.39 13.02 -4.89
C GLY A 184 -12.64 12.71 -4.06
N MET A 185 -13.71 13.52 -4.14
CA MET A 185 -14.92 13.30 -3.35
C MET A 185 -16.02 12.61 -4.17
N PHE A 186 -16.70 11.66 -3.54
CA PHE A 186 -17.86 10.95 -4.07
C PHE A 186 -18.74 10.52 -2.90
N SER A 187 -20.00 10.14 -3.18
CA SER A 187 -20.89 9.58 -2.16
C SER A 187 -21.16 8.10 -2.41
N VAL A 188 -21.26 7.32 -1.34
CA VAL A 188 -21.66 5.90 -1.32
C VAL A 188 -22.82 5.68 -0.35
N GLY A 189 -23.49 4.53 -0.46
CA GLY A 189 -24.63 4.15 0.37
C GLY A 189 -25.98 4.63 -0.17
N ASN A 190 -27.01 4.56 0.68
CA ASN A 190 -28.41 4.81 0.33
C ASN A 190 -29.23 5.26 1.56
N GLU A 191 -30.56 5.38 1.43
CA GLU A 191 -31.42 5.81 2.55
C GLU A 191 -31.35 4.87 3.76
N ASP A 192 -31.15 3.57 3.54
CA ASP A 192 -31.12 2.55 4.58
C ASP A 192 -29.76 2.51 5.31
N SER A 193 -28.66 2.38 4.54
CA SER A 193 -27.28 2.33 5.07
C SER A 193 -26.77 3.69 5.55
N GLY A 194 -27.31 4.78 5.00
CA GLY A 194 -26.79 6.15 5.10
C GLY A 194 -26.01 6.57 3.86
N LEU A 195 -25.81 7.87 3.71
CA LEU A 195 -24.99 8.46 2.65
C LEU A 195 -23.66 8.89 3.25
N TYR A 196 -22.55 8.51 2.62
CA TYR A 196 -21.21 8.74 3.14
C TYR A 196 -20.27 9.27 2.06
N HIS A 197 -19.24 9.99 2.48
CA HIS A 197 -18.15 10.46 1.62
C HIS A 197 -16.79 9.98 2.15
N PRO A 198 -15.77 9.85 1.28
CA PRO A 198 -14.48 9.34 1.69
C PRO A 198 -13.72 10.38 2.51
N ILE A 199 -13.15 9.92 3.62
CA ILE A 199 -11.99 10.55 4.23
C ILE A 199 -10.73 9.83 3.76
N PHE A 200 -10.78 8.49 3.71
CA PHE A 200 -9.65 7.61 3.40
C PHE A 200 -8.35 8.07 4.07
N GLY A 201 -8.44 8.35 5.37
CA GLY A 201 -7.40 8.97 6.18
C GLY A 201 -6.79 8.00 7.18
N SER A 202 -5.46 8.00 7.29
CA SER A 202 -4.72 7.13 8.19
C SER A 202 -5.09 7.36 9.67
N ILE A 203 -5.11 6.27 10.44
CA ILE A 203 -5.33 6.26 11.89
C ILE A 203 -4.03 5.90 12.58
N GLY A 204 -3.50 6.82 13.39
CA GLY A 204 -2.27 6.61 14.17
C GLY A 204 -1.00 6.50 13.31
N ASN A 205 0.05 5.91 13.89
CA ASN A 205 1.28 5.58 13.18
C ASN A 205 1.16 4.25 12.44
N SER A 206 1.91 4.09 11.35
CA SER A 206 1.97 2.83 10.60
C SER A 206 2.87 1.82 11.31
N LEU A 207 2.50 0.54 11.23
CA LEU A 207 3.44 -0.55 11.52
C LEU A 207 4.25 -0.81 10.27
N ASN A 208 5.54 -0.55 10.29
CA ASN A 208 6.44 -0.72 9.15
C ASN A 208 7.65 -1.58 9.54
N MET A 209 8.49 -1.87 8.56
CA MET A 209 9.67 -2.73 8.74
C MET A 209 10.64 -2.29 9.85
N THR A 210 10.55 -1.05 10.34
CA THR A 210 11.43 -0.54 11.41
C THR A 210 10.87 -0.75 12.82
N ASN A 211 9.57 -0.98 12.97
CA ASN A 211 8.89 -0.98 14.26
C ASN A 211 7.95 -2.18 14.50
N ILE A 212 7.69 -2.98 13.47
CA ILE A 212 6.78 -4.11 13.59
C ILE A 212 7.34 -5.21 14.48
N ARG A 213 6.49 -5.75 15.35
CA ARG A 213 6.79 -6.93 16.16
C ARG A 213 6.60 -8.21 15.36
N HIS A 214 7.54 -9.14 15.47
CA HIS A 214 7.59 -10.36 14.68
C HIS A 214 8.26 -11.53 15.42
N SER A 215 8.03 -12.76 14.96
CA SER A 215 8.43 -13.98 15.67
C SER A 215 9.89 -14.41 15.48
N GLY A 216 10.58 -13.95 14.43
CA GLY A 216 11.94 -14.37 14.11
C GLY A 216 13.00 -13.28 14.29
N ASP A 217 14.22 -13.57 13.82
CA ASP A 217 15.37 -12.65 13.91
C ASP A 217 15.42 -11.59 12.78
N SER A 218 14.43 -11.59 11.88
CA SER A 218 14.30 -10.62 10.80
C SER A 218 12.89 -10.11 10.70
N GLU A 219 12.76 -8.86 10.30
CA GLU A 219 11.56 -8.16 9.91
C GLU A 219 10.99 -8.64 8.55
N TYR A 220 11.62 -9.61 7.88
CA TYR A 220 11.17 -10.18 6.62
C TYR A 220 10.95 -11.69 6.73
N GLY A 221 9.90 -12.19 6.06
CA GLY A 221 9.63 -13.62 5.94
C GLY A 221 9.30 -14.36 7.24
N THR A 222 9.13 -13.63 8.35
CA THR A 222 8.68 -14.14 9.65
C THR A 222 7.18 -13.93 9.82
N GLU A 223 6.62 -14.29 10.97
CA GLU A 223 5.19 -14.12 11.26
C GLU A 223 4.95 -12.90 12.16
N THR A 224 3.78 -12.28 12.00
CA THR A 224 3.30 -11.21 12.88
C THR A 224 1.83 -11.40 13.24
N VAL A 225 1.42 -10.86 14.39
CA VAL A 225 0.01 -10.73 14.77
C VAL A 225 -0.32 -9.26 14.95
N ILE A 226 -1.45 -8.82 14.39
CA ILE A 226 -1.97 -7.46 14.51
C ILE A 226 -3.38 -7.52 15.10
N VAL A 227 -3.56 -6.89 16.26
CA VAL A 227 -4.84 -6.72 16.94
C VAL A 227 -5.33 -5.29 16.72
N ILE A 228 -6.49 -5.12 16.10
CA ILE A 228 -7.14 -3.84 15.87
C ILE A 228 -8.38 -3.78 16.75
N SER A 229 -8.51 -2.77 17.62
CA SER A 229 -9.70 -2.60 18.45
C SER A 229 -9.85 -1.16 18.91
N ALA A 230 -11.08 -0.77 19.24
CA ALA A 230 -11.38 0.50 19.88
C ALA A 230 -11.54 0.40 21.40
N ASN A 231 -11.40 -0.81 21.97
CA ASN A 231 -11.58 -1.09 23.39
C ASN A 231 -10.35 -1.78 23.99
N GLY A 232 -9.73 -1.15 24.99
CA GLY A 232 -8.55 -1.70 25.67
C GLY A 232 -8.82 -3.03 26.37
N THR A 233 -10.00 -3.18 26.98
CA THR A 233 -10.40 -4.41 27.69
C THR A 233 -10.57 -5.58 26.72
N VAL A 234 -11.10 -5.33 25.53
CA VAL A 234 -11.27 -6.36 24.48
C VAL A 234 -9.91 -6.76 23.91
N ALA A 235 -9.04 -5.78 23.62
CA ALA A 235 -7.70 -6.06 23.13
C ALA A 235 -6.89 -6.89 24.14
N GLU A 236 -6.94 -6.57 25.43
CA GLU A 236 -6.29 -7.36 26.49
C GLU A 236 -6.76 -8.81 26.49
N GLN A 237 -8.09 -9.04 26.45
CA GLN A 237 -8.65 -10.39 26.40
C GLN A 237 -8.20 -11.15 25.13
N VAL A 238 -8.16 -10.48 23.98
CA VAL A 238 -7.68 -11.09 22.73
C VAL A 238 -6.20 -11.45 22.82
N ILE A 239 -5.37 -10.60 23.41
CA ILE A 239 -3.93 -10.85 23.61
C ILE A 239 -3.72 -12.03 24.56
N GLU A 240 -4.46 -12.12 25.65
CA GLU A 240 -4.40 -13.27 26.57
C GLU A 240 -4.75 -14.59 25.86
N ASN A 241 -5.77 -14.58 25.00
CA ASN A 241 -6.17 -15.74 24.22
C ASN A 241 -5.15 -16.11 23.12
N LEU A 242 -4.49 -15.12 22.52
CA LEU A 242 -3.36 -15.31 21.59
C LEU A 242 -2.19 -16.00 22.30
N GLN A 243 -1.79 -15.49 23.47
CA GLN A 243 -0.72 -16.08 24.26
C GLN A 243 -1.05 -17.50 24.70
N ALA A 244 -2.29 -17.76 25.13
CA ALA A 244 -2.77 -19.10 25.48
C ALA A 244 -2.77 -20.07 24.28
N ALA A 245 -2.96 -19.56 23.07
CA ALA A 245 -2.86 -20.34 21.82
C ALA A 245 -1.41 -20.52 21.31
N GLY A 246 -0.41 -19.96 22.02
CA GLY A 246 1.00 -20.13 21.68
C GLY A 246 1.60 -19.06 20.76
N PHE A 247 0.93 -17.92 20.58
CA PHE A 247 1.54 -16.75 19.95
C PHE A 247 2.39 -15.98 20.96
N GLY A 248 3.66 -15.74 20.63
CA GLY A 248 4.58 -15.03 21.52
C GLY A 248 4.24 -13.54 21.63
N GLU A 249 4.55 -12.92 22.76
CA GLU A 249 4.30 -11.49 22.97
C GLU A 249 5.12 -10.62 22.01
N GLU A 250 6.30 -11.09 21.62
CA GLU A 250 7.26 -10.42 20.75
C GLU A 250 6.77 -10.22 19.31
N MET A 251 5.69 -10.89 18.91
CA MET A 251 5.09 -10.79 17.57
C MET A 251 3.71 -10.12 17.55
N ILE A 252 3.15 -9.80 18.72
CA ILE A 252 1.81 -9.21 18.85
C ILE A 252 1.91 -7.68 18.84
N ASN A 253 1.27 -7.08 17.84
CA ASN A 253 1.11 -5.65 17.67
C ASN A 253 -0.34 -5.24 17.97
N VAL A 254 -0.53 -4.05 18.54
CA VAL A 254 -1.85 -3.46 18.75
C VAL A 254 -1.95 -2.18 17.93
N MET A 255 -2.97 -2.09 17.09
CA MET A 255 -3.31 -0.88 16.33
C MET A 255 -4.64 -0.33 16.85
N PRO A 256 -4.61 0.61 17.82
CA PRO A 256 -5.82 1.13 18.43
C PRO A 256 -6.64 2.00 17.47
N ILE A 257 -7.96 1.98 17.62
CA ILE A 257 -8.87 2.97 17.03
C ILE A 257 -9.41 3.84 18.18
N PRO A 258 -8.98 5.11 18.30
CA PRO A 258 -9.45 6.00 19.37
C PRO A 258 -10.95 6.32 19.23
N ALA A 259 -11.81 5.61 19.98
CA ALA A 259 -13.27 5.77 19.93
C ALA A 259 -13.77 7.16 20.35
N GLU A 260 -12.94 7.97 21.02
CA GLU A 260 -13.27 9.36 21.35
C GLU A 260 -13.13 10.30 20.13
N ILE A 261 -12.43 9.87 19.08
CA ILE A 261 -12.19 10.63 17.85
C ILE A 261 -13.12 10.16 16.73
N TYR A 262 -13.25 8.84 16.57
CA TYR A 262 -14.00 8.22 15.46
C TYR A 262 -15.35 7.68 15.95
N ARG A 263 -16.36 7.70 15.07
CA ARG A 263 -17.71 7.21 15.40
C ARG A 263 -17.80 5.70 15.24
N MET A 264 -17.42 4.97 16.28
CA MET A 264 -17.61 3.52 16.34
C MET A 264 -19.10 3.17 16.37
N GLY A 265 -19.45 1.95 15.98
CA GLY A 265 -20.84 1.47 15.95
C GLY A 265 -21.18 0.76 14.65
N LEU A 266 -22.36 0.18 14.57
CA LEU A 266 -22.90 -0.47 13.36
C LEU A 266 -24.07 0.32 12.77
N GLU A 267 -24.64 1.22 13.57
CA GLU A 267 -25.79 2.03 13.22
C GLU A 267 -25.52 2.94 12.02
N LYS A 268 -26.59 3.47 11.43
CA LYS A 268 -26.49 4.52 10.42
C LYS A 268 -25.79 5.76 11.00
N GLY A 269 -24.77 6.26 10.29
CA GLY A 269 -23.99 7.42 10.70
C GLY A 269 -22.67 7.08 11.39
N ALA A 270 -22.47 5.82 11.80
CA ALA A 270 -21.18 5.32 12.27
C ALA A 270 -20.15 5.34 11.14
N ASP A 271 -18.92 5.65 11.51
CA ASP A 271 -17.77 5.69 10.62
C ASP A 271 -17.44 4.28 10.12
N THR A 272 -16.88 4.20 8.91
CA THR A 272 -16.39 2.92 8.37
C THR A 272 -14.89 2.92 8.21
N PHE A 273 -14.28 1.76 8.42
CA PHE A 273 -12.84 1.59 8.50
C PHE A 273 -12.33 0.68 7.38
N SER A 274 -11.05 0.77 7.08
CA SER A 274 -10.37 -0.18 6.20
C SER A 274 -8.91 -0.36 6.62
N PHE A 275 -8.25 -1.37 6.06
CA PHE A 275 -6.86 -1.71 6.36
C PHE A 275 -6.08 -1.99 5.09
N LEU A 276 -4.85 -1.47 5.01
CA LEU A 276 -3.94 -1.77 3.91
C LEU A 276 -2.56 -2.18 4.44
N GLN A 277 -2.04 -3.26 3.87
CA GLN A 277 -0.61 -3.49 3.73
C GLN A 277 -0.13 -2.87 2.41
N ARG A 278 1.05 -2.25 2.42
CA ARG A 278 1.74 -1.73 1.23
C ARG A 278 3.09 -2.42 1.13
N ILE A 279 3.49 -2.81 -0.08
CA ILE A 279 4.81 -3.41 -0.33
C ILE A 279 5.39 -2.81 -1.62
N SER A 280 6.62 -2.32 -1.55
CA SER A 280 7.31 -1.68 -2.69
C SER A 280 8.71 -2.26 -2.91
N GLN A 281 9.05 -2.46 -4.18
CA GLN A 281 10.36 -2.92 -4.66
C GLN A 281 10.87 -4.16 -3.91
N ALA A 282 10.23 -5.30 -4.15
CA ALA A 282 10.73 -6.59 -3.68
C ALA A 282 12.10 -6.91 -4.29
N ALA A 283 12.98 -7.52 -3.49
CA ALA A 283 14.32 -7.90 -3.92
C ALA A 283 14.28 -9.01 -4.99
N ASP A 284 13.38 -9.99 -4.84
CA ASP A 284 13.12 -11.03 -5.83
C ASP A 284 11.64 -10.99 -6.30
N PRO A 285 11.39 -10.79 -7.61
CA PRO A 285 10.03 -10.79 -8.16
C PRO A 285 9.26 -12.12 -8.04
N ASN A 286 9.95 -13.26 -7.96
CA ASN A 286 9.31 -14.56 -7.79
C ASN A 286 8.85 -14.76 -6.36
N ASP A 287 9.69 -14.41 -5.38
CA ASP A 287 9.32 -14.48 -3.96
C ASP A 287 8.15 -13.55 -3.67
N TYR A 288 8.15 -12.37 -4.30
CA TYR A 288 7.04 -11.43 -4.23
C TYR A 288 5.73 -12.01 -4.78
N ARG A 289 5.80 -12.65 -5.95
CA ARG A 289 4.63 -13.30 -6.55
C ARG A 289 4.14 -14.46 -5.70
N ASP A 290 5.05 -15.31 -5.22
CA ASP A 290 4.69 -16.43 -4.34
C ASP A 290 4.01 -15.92 -3.06
N TYR A 291 4.54 -14.85 -2.46
CA TYR A 291 3.93 -14.22 -1.30
C TYR A 291 2.50 -13.77 -1.59
N LEU A 292 2.27 -12.99 -2.66
CA LEU A 292 0.95 -12.46 -2.98
C LEU A 292 -0.05 -13.55 -3.40
N ASP A 293 0.38 -14.51 -4.21
CA ASP A 293 -0.47 -15.59 -4.72
C ASP A 293 -0.98 -16.51 -3.59
N HIS A 294 -0.23 -16.65 -2.50
CA HIS A 294 -0.56 -17.54 -1.38
C HIS A 294 -0.88 -16.79 -0.08
N ILE A 295 -0.91 -15.46 -0.06
CA ILE A 295 -1.11 -14.70 1.19
C ILE A 295 -2.45 -15.02 1.85
N SER A 296 -3.48 -15.29 1.06
CA SER A 296 -4.81 -15.67 1.55
C SER A 296 -4.86 -17.03 2.21
N GLU A 297 -4.00 -17.96 1.77
CA GLU A 297 -3.89 -19.31 2.32
C GLU A 297 -2.99 -19.34 3.57
N ARG A 298 -2.02 -18.42 3.64
CA ARG A 298 -1.04 -18.29 4.72
C ARG A 298 -1.42 -17.24 5.78
N SER A 299 -2.62 -16.67 5.71
CA SER A 299 -3.07 -15.64 6.65
C SER A 299 -4.43 -15.96 7.21
N THR A 300 -4.64 -15.57 8.47
CA THR A 300 -5.92 -15.69 9.15
C THR A 300 -6.39 -14.31 9.60
N VAL A 301 -7.64 -13.98 9.29
CA VAL A 301 -8.31 -12.77 9.78
C VAL A 301 -9.53 -13.18 10.57
N TYR A 302 -9.65 -12.74 11.82
CA TYR A 302 -10.84 -12.92 12.63
C TYR A 302 -11.47 -11.58 12.98
N ARG A 303 -12.78 -11.46 12.75
CA ARG A 303 -13.64 -10.48 13.44
C ARG A 303 -14.11 -11.15 14.73
N VAL A 304 -13.84 -10.49 15.85
CA VAL A 304 -14.08 -10.99 17.20
C VAL A 304 -15.11 -10.08 17.86
N THR A 305 -16.31 -10.62 18.09
CA THR A 305 -17.47 -9.88 18.62
C THR A 305 -17.90 -10.48 19.96
N PRO A 306 -17.94 -9.70 21.06
CA PRO A 306 -18.47 -10.19 22.33
C PRO A 306 -19.93 -10.62 22.19
N ARG A 307 -20.29 -11.79 22.76
CA ARG A 307 -21.71 -12.23 22.83
C ARG A 307 -22.52 -11.37 23.78
N GLU A 308 -21.87 -10.82 24.80
CA GLU A 308 -22.42 -9.87 25.75
C GLU A 308 -21.63 -8.58 25.66
N ALA A 309 -22.32 -7.43 25.66
CA ALA A 309 -21.67 -6.13 25.49
C ALA A 309 -20.60 -5.88 26.55
N ILE A 310 -19.40 -5.49 26.11
CA ILE A 310 -18.30 -5.11 27.01
C ILE A 310 -18.31 -3.59 27.17
N PRO A 311 -18.24 -3.05 28.41
CA PRO A 311 -18.23 -1.60 28.63
C PRO A 311 -17.09 -0.90 27.89
N GLU A 312 -17.36 0.34 27.49
CA GLU A 312 -16.39 1.19 26.81
C GLU A 312 -15.11 1.38 27.65
N ASN A 313 -13.97 1.16 27.03
CA ASN A 313 -12.64 1.45 27.56
C ASN A 313 -11.79 2.01 26.40
N PRO A 314 -12.04 3.26 25.97
CA PRO A 314 -11.44 3.81 24.77
C PRO A 314 -9.95 4.09 24.95
N TYR A 315 -9.21 3.96 23.85
CA TYR A 315 -7.81 4.41 23.80
C TYR A 315 -7.72 5.93 23.80
N GLN A 316 -6.71 6.46 24.47
CA GLN A 316 -6.29 7.84 24.23
C GLN A 316 -5.78 7.96 22.79
N ASN A 317 -6.00 9.13 22.18
CA ASN A 317 -5.42 9.39 20.87
C ASN A 317 -3.89 9.37 20.95
N GLU A 318 -3.26 8.71 19.98
CA GLU A 318 -1.81 8.52 19.98
C GLU A 318 -1.07 9.84 19.77
N THR A 319 0.10 9.98 20.40
CA THR A 319 1.06 11.02 20.01
C THR A 319 1.75 10.58 18.72
N VAL A 320 1.54 11.34 17.65
CA VAL A 320 2.16 11.02 16.35
C VAL A 320 3.68 11.19 16.40
N ILE A 321 4.40 10.33 15.67
CA ILE A 321 5.84 10.51 15.46
C ILE A 321 6.04 11.78 14.60
N PRO A 322 6.86 12.76 15.04
CA PRO A 322 7.15 13.94 14.25
C PRO A 322 7.79 13.58 12.91
N ARG A 323 7.34 14.25 11.85
CA ARG A 323 7.99 14.18 10.54
C ARG A 323 9.17 15.14 10.50
N GLY A 324 10.22 14.75 9.79
CA GLY A 324 11.42 15.59 9.65
C GLY A 324 12.39 15.46 10.82
N THR A 325 13.64 15.76 10.52
CA THR A 325 14.76 15.76 11.47
C THR A 325 15.12 17.18 11.94
N GLY A 326 14.42 18.20 11.43
CA GLY A 326 14.76 19.61 11.60
C GLY A 326 15.88 20.07 10.65
N VAL A 327 16.38 19.19 9.78
CA VAL A 327 17.50 19.48 8.87
C VAL A 327 16.99 19.50 7.45
N HIS A 328 16.95 20.67 6.81
CA HIS A 328 16.54 20.76 5.41
C HIS A 328 17.53 20.03 4.48
N GLU A 329 17.05 19.33 3.45
CA GLU A 329 17.82 18.53 2.48
C GLU A 329 18.98 19.31 1.84
N ALA A 330 18.73 20.57 1.49
CA ALA A 330 19.74 21.53 1.04
C ALA A 330 20.99 21.65 1.93
N ALA A 331 20.90 21.36 3.24
CA ALA A 331 22.04 21.43 4.15
C ALA A 331 23.13 20.39 3.82
N GLY A 332 22.76 19.28 3.17
CA GLY A 332 23.68 18.22 2.74
C GLY A 332 24.16 18.34 1.29
N LEU A 333 23.79 19.41 0.59
CA LEU A 333 24.05 19.57 -0.86
C LEU A 333 24.90 20.81 -1.15
N LYS A 334 25.78 20.69 -2.15
CA LYS A 334 26.58 21.82 -2.64
C LYS A 334 25.84 22.53 -3.78
N ASP A 335 25.51 23.80 -3.58
CA ASP A 335 24.81 24.64 -4.58
C ASP A 335 23.59 23.94 -5.23
N PRO A 336 22.58 23.52 -4.43
CA PRO A 336 21.46 22.77 -4.98
C PRO A 336 20.60 23.55 -5.96
N GLU A 337 20.46 24.87 -5.77
CA GLU A 337 19.77 25.74 -6.72
C GLU A 337 20.51 25.80 -8.06
N GLY A 338 21.81 26.12 -8.04
CA GLY A 338 22.62 26.21 -9.26
C GLY A 338 22.75 24.88 -10.00
N THR A 339 22.76 23.75 -9.28
CA THR A 339 22.80 22.42 -9.88
C THR A 339 21.48 22.05 -10.58
N LEU A 340 20.33 22.29 -9.93
CA LEU A 340 19.03 22.05 -10.55
C LEU A 340 18.78 22.97 -11.75
N ASP A 341 19.23 24.21 -11.69
CA ASP A 341 19.12 25.16 -12.81
C ASP A 341 20.04 24.78 -13.98
N ALA A 342 21.20 24.19 -13.70
CA ALA A 342 22.07 23.64 -14.73
C ALA A 342 21.43 22.47 -15.46
N ILE A 343 20.83 21.53 -14.72
CA ILE A 343 20.04 20.41 -15.29
C ILE A 343 18.92 20.97 -16.16
N ARG A 344 18.10 21.88 -15.62
CA ARG A 344 17.01 22.53 -16.35
C ARG A 344 17.50 23.11 -17.66
N LYS A 345 18.58 23.90 -17.62
CA LYS A 345 19.14 24.54 -18.81
C LYS A 345 19.64 23.52 -19.83
N ALA A 346 20.35 22.48 -19.41
CA ALA A 346 20.84 21.43 -20.31
C ALA A 346 19.69 20.65 -20.98
N VAL A 347 18.61 20.38 -20.24
CA VAL A 347 17.39 19.77 -20.77
C VAL A 347 16.73 20.66 -21.83
N LEU A 348 16.61 21.96 -21.57
CA LEU A 348 16.04 22.91 -22.53
C LEU A 348 16.94 23.12 -23.76
N GLU A 349 18.27 23.14 -23.61
CA GLU A 349 19.21 23.23 -24.73
C GLU A 349 19.12 21.99 -25.63
N LYS A 350 18.88 20.81 -25.05
CA LYS A 350 18.78 19.56 -25.83
C LYS A 350 17.48 19.46 -26.64
N TYR A 351 16.36 19.96 -26.12
CA TYR A 351 15.04 19.72 -26.70
C TYR A 351 14.28 20.98 -27.17
N GLY A 352 14.58 22.16 -26.62
CA GLY A 352 13.78 23.38 -26.83
C GLY A 352 13.83 23.97 -28.24
N GLU A 353 14.75 23.53 -29.10
CA GLU A 353 14.75 23.90 -30.52
C GLU A 353 13.64 23.21 -31.31
N GLU A 354 13.28 21.96 -30.95
CA GLU A 354 12.30 21.14 -31.68
C GLU A 354 10.94 21.03 -31.00
N TYR A 355 10.88 21.37 -29.71
CA TYR A 355 9.70 21.19 -28.87
C TYR A 355 9.30 22.50 -28.21
N ASP A 356 7.99 22.69 -28.03
CA ASP A 356 7.46 23.61 -27.03
C ASP A 356 7.45 22.91 -25.67
N TYR A 357 7.45 23.67 -24.57
CA TYR A 357 7.52 23.07 -23.24
C TYR A 357 6.74 23.83 -22.17
N GLU A 358 6.34 23.07 -21.16
CA GLU A 358 5.71 23.56 -19.94
C GLU A 358 6.51 23.09 -18.72
N GLU A 359 6.73 23.99 -17.77
CA GLU A 359 7.38 23.67 -16.50
C GLU A 359 6.33 23.62 -15.40
N LEU A 360 6.18 22.47 -14.76
CA LEU A 360 5.15 22.24 -13.77
C LEU A 360 5.74 22.25 -12.36
N ALA A 361 5.16 23.08 -11.50
CA ALA A 361 5.46 23.09 -10.07
C ALA A 361 4.71 21.95 -9.36
N CYS A 362 5.34 21.36 -8.36
CA CYS A 362 4.74 20.35 -7.52
C CYS A 362 4.15 20.96 -6.25
N GLU A 363 3.00 20.46 -5.81
CA GLU A 363 2.31 20.89 -4.59
C GLU A 363 2.06 19.70 -3.65
N ILE A 364 1.86 20.00 -2.37
CA ILE A 364 1.44 19.03 -1.36
C ILE A 364 0.01 18.57 -1.71
N ALA A 365 -0.13 17.32 -2.14
CA ALA A 365 -1.37 16.86 -2.77
C ALA A 365 -2.28 16.02 -1.85
N VAL A 366 -1.75 15.63 -0.69
CA VAL A 366 -2.36 14.68 0.25
C VAL A 366 -2.21 15.18 1.68
N PRO A 367 -3.30 15.58 2.35
CA PRO A 367 -3.27 15.90 3.78
C PRO A 367 -3.14 14.63 4.63
N GLU A 368 -2.66 14.78 5.86
CA GLU A 368 -2.57 13.68 6.82
C GLU A 368 -3.95 13.27 7.36
N GLY A 369 -4.11 11.99 7.67
CA GLY A 369 -5.39 11.35 8.01
C GLY A 369 -6.24 12.08 9.06
N LEU A 370 -5.66 12.42 10.21
CA LEU A 370 -6.39 13.13 11.27
C LEU A 370 -6.79 14.56 10.84
N THR A 371 -5.89 15.25 10.12
CA THR A 371 -6.20 16.57 9.55
C THR A 371 -7.34 16.46 8.54
N ALA A 372 -7.31 15.44 7.68
CA ALA A 372 -8.34 15.18 6.68
C ALA A 372 -9.70 14.88 7.31
N TYR A 373 -9.73 14.09 8.39
CA TYR A 373 -10.95 13.81 9.15
C TYR A 373 -11.59 15.09 9.71
N PHE A 374 -10.81 15.95 10.38
CA PHE A 374 -11.33 17.19 10.95
C PHE A 374 -11.66 18.26 9.92
N THR A 375 -10.99 18.25 8.77
CA THR A 375 -11.23 19.21 7.68
C THR A 375 -12.22 18.71 6.63
N ASP A 376 -12.78 17.50 6.80
CA ASP A 376 -13.79 16.94 5.91
C ASP A 376 -13.27 16.79 4.47
N PHE A 377 -12.05 16.26 4.34
CA PHE A 377 -11.29 16.14 3.10
C PHE A 377 -10.86 14.70 2.84
N ASN A 378 -10.77 14.29 1.57
CA ASN A 378 -10.25 12.98 1.21
C ASN A 378 -8.71 12.99 1.19
N ALA A 379 -8.08 12.27 2.11
CA ALA A 379 -6.64 12.05 2.20
C ALA A 379 -6.11 11.02 1.17
N LYS A 380 -6.97 10.43 0.34
CA LYS A 380 -6.59 9.55 -0.78
C LYS A 380 -5.73 8.36 -0.33
N GLY A 381 -5.95 7.86 0.88
CA GLY A 381 -5.16 6.77 1.45
C GLY A 381 -3.75 7.23 1.79
N ASP A 382 -3.63 8.34 2.51
CA ASP A 382 -2.35 8.86 2.99
C ASP A 382 -1.59 7.81 3.81
N ASN A 383 -0.29 8.02 3.98
CA ASN A 383 0.50 7.20 4.89
C ASN A 383 1.53 8.13 5.52
N ARG A 384 1.62 8.14 6.86
CA ARG A 384 2.58 8.97 7.60
C ARG A 384 4.02 8.65 7.20
N ASP A 385 4.29 7.43 6.76
CA ASP A 385 5.59 6.99 6.25
C ASP A 385 6.01 7.73 4.97
N ALA A 386 5.10 8.43 4.30
CA ALA A 386 5.32 8.95 2.96
C ALA A 386 5.01 10.44 2.81
N MET A 387 5.86 11.12 2.06
CA MET A 387 5.60 12.46 1.51
C MET A 387 4.93 12.32 0.14
N TYR A 388 3.95 13.17 -0.18
CA TYR A 388 3.25 13.16 -1.48
C TYR A 388 3.24 14.54 -2.14
N LEU A 389 3.96 14.66 -3.25
CA LEU A 389 3.92 15.84 -4.11
C LEU A 389 3.27 15.49 -5.44
N MET A 390 2.50 16.39 -6.05
CA MET A 390 1.93 16.19 -7.38
C MET A 390 2.01 17.45 -8.23
N THR A 391 2.15 17.28 -9.54
CA THR A 391 1.93 18.35 -10.51
C THR A 391 0.43 18.60 -10.72
N PRO A 392 0.06 19.76 -11.30
CA PRO A 392 -1.21 19.90 -12.01
C PRO A 392 -1.40 18.82 -13.09
N GLU A 393 -2.64 18.66 -13.55
CA GLU A 393 -2.97 17.81 -14.70
C GLU A 393 -2.48 18.45 -16.01
N PHE A 394 -1.97 17.64 -16.94
CA PHE A 394 -1.54 18.01 -18.29
C PHE A 394 -1.87 16.86 -19.27
N THR A 395 -1.63 17.05 -20.56
CA THR A 395 -1.86 16.02 -21.60
C THR A 395 -0.59 15.74 -22.39
N LEU A 396 -0.51 14.58 -23.05
CA LEU A 396 0.47 14.31 -24.10
C LEU A 396 -0.32 14.17 -25.40
N GLU A 397 -0.10 15.05 -26.37
CA GLU A 397 -0.93 15.14 -27.58
C GLU A 397 -0.46 14.19 -28.69
N SER A 398 0.82 13.80 -28.66
CA SER A 398 1.43 12.94 -29.67
C SER A 398 2.37 11.90 -29.06
N ASP A 399 2.77 10.92 -29.86
CA ASP A 399 3.77 9.92 -29.45
C ASP A 399 5.18 10.50 -29.33
N GLU A 400 5.40 11.69 -29.90
CA GLU A 400 6.65 12.43 -29.80
C GLU A 400 6.71 13.28 -28.53
N ASP A 401 5.58 13.53 -27.86
CA ASP A 401 5.54 14.25 -26.59
C ASP A 401 6.14 13.40 -25.48
N PHE A 402 6.78 14.05 -24.52
CA PHE A 402 7.43 13.37 -23.40
C PHE A 402 7.55 14.25 -22.17
N ILE A 403 7.86 13.60 -21.05
CA ILE A 403 8.04 14.25 -19.75
C ILE A 403 9.48 14.06 -19.32
N VAL A 404 10.11 15.11 -18.79
CA VAL A 404 11.36 15.03 -18.05
C VAL A 404 11.08 15.33 -16.59
N VAL A 405 11.38 14.36 -15.72
CA VAL A 405 11.37 14.51 -14.27
C VAL A 405 12.80 14.64 -13.77
N TYR A 406 13.05 15.58 -12.87
CA TYR A 406 14.37 15.78 -12.30
C TYR A 406 14.28 16.40 -10.91
N GLY A 407 15.26 16.12 -10.07
CA GLY A 407 15.24 16.54 -8.68
C GLY A 407 16.45 16.06 -7.91
N VAL A 408 16.36 16.22 -6.59
CA VAL A 408 17.31 15.60 -5.67
C VAL A 408 16.95 14.13 -5.52
N ASN A 409 17.95 13.27 -5.55
CA ASN A 409 17.77 11.88 -5.16
C ASN A 409 17.61 11.83 -3.63
N HIS A 410 16.37 11.88 -3.16
CA HIS A 410 16.04 11.93 -1.73
C HIS A 410 16.67 10.79 -0.92
N THR A 411 16.83 9.61 -1.50
CA THR A 411 17.50 8.49 -0.82
C THR A 411 18.99 8.75 -0.65
N ALA A 412 19.67 9.20 -1.71
CA ALA A 412 21.07 9.55 -1.62
C ALA A 412 21.29 10.76 -0.71
N ALA A 413 20.34 11.70 -0.63
CA ALA A 413 20.41 12.86 0.25
C ALA A 413 20.02 12.57 1.72
N GLY A 414 19.59 11.34 2.04
CA GLY A 414 19.24 10.94 3.41
C GLY A 414 17.86 11.39 3.87
N LYS A 415 16.93 11.63 2.93
CA LYS A 415 15.54 12.05 3.16
C LYS A 415 14.50 10.97 2.89
N GLY A 416 14.95 9.73 2.69
CA GLY A 416 14.10 8.56 2.54
C GLY A 416 14.95 7.31 2.37
N ILE A 417 14.40 6.14 2.68
CA ILE A 417 14.99 4.86 2.27
C ILE A 417 14.57 4.45 0.85
N TYR A 418 13.50 5.09 0.37
CA TYR A 418 12.84 4.79 -0.89
C TYR A 418 12.17 6.06 -1.42
N SER A 419 12.33 6.36 -2.71
CA SER A 419 11.63 7.47 -3.37
C SER A 419 11.30 7.12 -4.81
N ASN A 420 10.24 7.72 -5.37
CA ASN A 420 9.90 7.51 -6.77
C ASN A 420 9.07 8.63 -7.39
N ALA A 421 9.14 8.70 -8.72
CA ALA A 421 8.25 9.49 -9.57
C ALA A 421 7.26 8.55 -10.30
N VAL A 422 5.97 8.88 -10.28
CA VAL A 422 4.89 8.07 -10.86
C VAL A 422 4.07 8.90 -11.82
N LEU A 423 3.87 8.40 -13.04
CA LEU A 423 2.88 8.97 -13.96
C LEU A 423 1.50 8.36 -13.67
N TYR A 424 0.54 9.22 -13.36
CA TYR A 424 -0.86 8.87 -13.18
C TYR A 424 -1.68 9.28 -14.38
N ALA A 425 -2.64 8.45 -14.80
CA ALA A 425 -3.70 8.88 -15.71
C ALA A 425 -5.01 9.18 -14.98
N LYS A 426 -5.76 10.12 -15.55
CA LYS A 426 -7.09 10.54 -15.13
C LYS A 426 -8.13 10.08 -16.15
N PRO A 427 -9.39 9.85 -15.74
CA PRO A 427 -9.95 10.17 -14.42
C PRO A 427 -9.66 9.14 -13.32
N MET A 428 -9.21 7.92 -13.67
CA MET A 428 -9.16 6.79 -12.74
C MET A 428 -8.06 6.86 -11.69
N LEU A 429 -7.09 7.76 -11.84
CA LEU A 429 -5.92 7.87 -10.95
C LEU A 429 -5.13 6.56 -10.89
N ASN A 430 -4.88 5.96 -12.07
CA ASN A 430 -4.09 4.74 -12.24
C ASN A 430 -2.62 5.08 -12.44
N GLY A 431 -1.74 4.52 -11.61
CA GLY A 431 -0.30 4.61 -11.78
C GLY A 431 0.12 3.71 -12.92
N ILE A 432 0.77 4.30 -13.94
CA ILE A 432 1.08 3.60 -15.20
C ILE A 432 2.55 3.27 -15.31
N THR A 433 3.41 4.22 -14.94
CA THR A 433 4.85 4.05 -15.00
C THR A 433 5.46 4.68 -13.76
N SER A 434 6.50 4.03 -13.22
CA SER A 434 7.21 4.48 -12.02
C SER A 434 8.70 4.45 -12.27
N ILE A 435 9.37 5.50 -11.81
CA ILE A 435 10.81 5.64 -11.84
C ILE A 435 11.25 5.66 -10.39
N TYR A 436 11.88 4.58 -9.95
CA TYR A 436 12.31 4.41 -8.56
C TYR A 436 13.72 4.94 -8.34
N ASP A 437 14.04 5.21 -7.08
CA ASP A 437 15.37 5.57 -6.57
C ASP A 437 16.49 4.65 -7.05
N SER A 438 16.20 3.35 -7.20
CA SER A 438 17.14 2.35 -7.72
C SER A 438 17.64 2.65 -9.13
N LEU A 439 16.93 3.50 -9.88
CA LEU A 439 17.29 3.96 -11.22
C LEU A 439 18.04 5.30 -11.20
N TYR A 440 17.94 6.09 -10.12
CA TYR A 440 18.40 7.49 -10.11
C TYR A 440 19.92 7.65 -10.25
N GLN A 441 20.70 6.71 -9.72
CA GLN A 441 22.16 6.82 -9.67
C GLN A 441 22.76 7.01 -11.08
N GLY A 442 23.66 7.99 -11.22
CA GLY A 442 24.30 8.32 -12.50
C GLY A 442 23.42 9.04 -13.53
N SER A 443 22.10 9.08 -13.37
CA SER A 443 21.18 9.61 -14.40
C SER A 443 21.35 11.12 -14.66
N ALA A 444 21.78 11.89 -13.66
CA ALA A 444 22.05 13.32 -13.81
C ALA A 444 23.42 13.63 -14.44
N ALA A 445 24.35 12.66 -14.50
CA ALA A 445 25.74 12.92 -14.89
C ALA A 445 25.88 13.45 -16.33
N ALA A 446 25.01 13.03 -17.25
CA ALA A 446 25.03 13.50 -18.63
C ALA A 446 24.53 14.95 -18.80
N TRP A 447 23.91 15.52 -17.77
CA TRP A 447 23.28 16.85 -17.78
C TRP A 447 24.11 17.90 -17.03
N LEU A 448 25.13 17.46 -16.31
CA LEU A 448 25.98 18.29 -15.47
C LEU A 448 27.42 18.26 -16.00
N ASP A 449 28.04 19.44 -16.04
CA ASP A 449 29.46 19.55 -16.34
C ASP A 449 30.31 19.20 -15.09
N GLN A 450 31.63 19.03 -15.27
CA GLN A 450 32.54 18.55 -14.22
C GLN A 450 32.70 19.49 -13.01
N ARG A 451 32.21 20.73 -13.05
CA ARG A 451 32.27 21.65 -11.89
C ARG A 451 31.12 21.42 -10.91
N TYR A 452 30.07 20.71 -11.31
CA TYR A 452 29.02 20.26 -10.38
C TYR A 452 29.50 18.96 -9.74
N GLU A 453 29.81 19.05 -8.45
CA GLU A 453 30.09 17.87 -7.61
C GLU A 453 28.78 17.14 -7.30
N ASP A 454 28.86 15.90 -6.84
CA ASP A 454 27.71 15.15 -6.31
C ASP A 454 26.54 14.93 -7.30
N ALA A 455 26.82 14.73 -8.60
CA ALA A 455 25.79 14.41 -9.60
C ALA A 455 24.89 13.23 -9.18
N ASP A 456 25.40 12.25 -8.42
CA ASP A 456 24.64 11.11 -7.89
C ASP A 456 23.60 11.49 -6.81
N LYS A 457 23.66 12.70 -6.26
CA LYS A 457 22.63 13.27 -5.38
C LYS A 457 21.47 13.87 -6.16
N TYR A 458 21.53 13.87 -7.49
CA TYR A 458 20.48 14.36 -8.37
C TYR A 458 20.06 13.25 -9.34
N TYR A 459 18.90 13.42 -9.94
CA TYR A 459 18.43 12.50 -10.98
C TYR A 459 17.77 13.26 -12.12
N VAL A 460 17.83 12.67 -13.31
CA VAL A 460 17.12 13.14 -14.51
C VAL A 460 16.60 11.95 -15.27
N TYR A 461 15.29 11.89 -15.47
CA TYR A 461 14.65 10.78 -16.17
C TYR A 461 13.58 11.25 -17.14
N LYS A 462 13.47 10.56 -18.26
CA LYS A 462 12.45 10.80 -19.28
C LYS A 462 11.33 9.77 -19.19
N MET A 463 10.08 10.17 -19.35
CA MET A 463 8.93 9.28 -19.60
C MET A 463 8.42 9.53 -21.03
N ALA A 464 8.40 8.51 -21.88
CA ALA A 464 8.04 8.65 -23.30
C ALA A 464 7.46 7.37 -23.92
N ARG A 465 6.88 7.47 -25.12
CA ARG A 465 6.40 6.29 -25.89
C ARG A 465 7.51 5.39 -26.41
N THR A 466 8.66 5.98 -26.74
CA THR A 466 9.79 5.29 -27.33
C THR A 466 11.01 5.43 -26.44
N GLN A 467 11.72 4.33 -26.21
CA GLN A 467 12.96 4.33 -25.46
C GLN A 467 14.05 5.04 -26.27
N SER A 468 14.53 6.20 -25.80
CA SER A 468 15.62 6.93 -26.45
C SER A 468 17.00 6.60 -25.87
N ASP A 469 17.07 6.24 -24.59
CA ASP A 469 18.28 5.91 -23.86
C ASP A 469 17.96 5.04 -22.62
N GLU A 470 18.97 4.80 -21.78
CA GLU A 470 18.84 4.06 -20.52
C GLU A 470 18.05 4.82 -19.44
N CYS A 471 17.96 6.14 -19.54
CA CYS A 471 17.21 7.01 -18.62
C CYS A 471 15.81 7.34 -19.15
N THR A 472 15.21 6.41 -19.92
CA THR A 472 13.86 6.55 -20.47
C THR A 472 12.92 5.46 -19.94
N ALA A 473 11.92 5.85 -19.17
CA ALA A 473 10.79 5.01 -18.78
C ALA A 473 9.69 5.05 -19.85
N LEU A 474 9.14 3.89 -20.19
CA LEU A 474 8.11 3.78 -21.22
C LEU A 474 6.72 4.14 -20.69
N ILE A 475 5.94 4.85 -21.52
CA ILE A 475 4.52 5.13 -21.30
C ILE A 475 3.71 4.14 -22.16
N PRO A 476 3.15 3.06 -21.57
CA PRO A 476 2.31 2.12 -22.31
C PRO A 476 0.97 2.76 -22.74
N TYR A 477 0.45 2.30 -23.88
CA TYR A 477 -0.90 2.65 -24.32
C TYR A 477 -1.95 2.01 -23.42
N SER A 478 -3.11 2.64 -23.32
CA SER A 478 -4.32 2.05 -22.73
C SER A 478 -5.00 1.17 -23.78
N THR A 479 -5.17 1.69 -24.99
CA THR A 479 -5.77 0.96 -26.11
C THR A 479 -4.87 -0.19 -26.53
N GLY A 480 -5.43 -1.41 -26.55
CA GLY A 480 -4.71 -2.62 -26.94
C GLY A 480 -3.76 -3.18 -25.87
N ASN A 481 -3.77 -2.64 -24.64
CA ASN A 481 -2.95 -3.16 -23.55
C ASN A 481 -3.47 -4.51 -23.05
N GLU A 482 -2.65 -5.55 -23.16
CA GLU A 482 -3.01 -6.92 -22.78
C GLU A 482 -3.23 -7.10 -21.27
N GLN A 483 -2.63 -6.25 -20.42
CA GLN A 483 -2.85 -6.27 -18.98
C GLN A 483 -4.19 -5.64 -18.58
N GLY A 484 -4.72 -4.75 -19.42
CA GLY A 484 -5.98 -4.04 -19.21
C GLY A 484 -5.86 -2.54 -19.49
N LYS A 485 -7.00 -1.89 -19.75
CA LYS A 485 -7.07 -0.48 -20.17
C LYS A 485 -6.39 0.51 -19.23
N PHE A 486 -6.34 0.25 -17.92
CA PHE A 486 -5.73 1.17 -16.95
C PHE A 486 -4.28 0.84 -16.62
N TYR A 487 -3.66 -0.12 -17.33
CA TYR A 487 -2.21 -0.33 -17.32
C TYR A 487 -1.47 0.61 -18.29
N GLY A 488 -2.17 1.60 -18.85
CA GLY A 488 -1.60 2.59 -19.75
C GLY A 488 -2.47 3.83 -19.86
N VAL A 489 -2.08 4.70 -20.78
CA VAL A 489 -2.81 5.92 -21.15
C VAL A 489 -2.64 6.17 -22.64
N ASP A 490 -3.68 6.65 -23.31
CA ASP A 490 -3.61 7.08 -24.70
C ASP A 490 -3.43 8.60 -24.78
N ASN A 491 -2.87 9.10 -25.88
CA ASN A 491 -2.65 10.54 -26.07
C ASN A 491 -3.96 11.34 -25.95
N GLY A 492 -3.85 12.59 -25.50
CA GLY A 492 -4.97 13.49 -25.22
C GLY A 492 -5.71 13.20 -23.91
N ASN A 493 -5.45 12.08 -23.23
CA ASN A 493 -6.00 11.85 -21.89
C ASN A 493 -5.19 12.62 -20.84
N PRO A 494 -5.85 13.19 -19.81
CA PRO A 494 -5.14 13.92 -18.76
C PRO A 494 -4.29 12.98 -17.90
N VAL A 495 -3.09 13.45 -17.57
CA VAL A 495 -2.12 12.80 -16.71
C VAL A 495 -1.57 13.78 -15.67
N LEU A 496 -0.95 13.27 -14.62
CA LEU A 496 -0.17 14.06 -13.66
C LEU A 496 1.02 13.25 -13.19
N VAL A 497 2.09 13.91 -12.73
CA VAL A 497 3.22 13.24 -12.08
C VAL A 497 3.07 13.39 -10.57
N ALA A 498 3.23 12.30 -9.84
CA ALA A 498 3.37 12.33 -8.38
C ALA A 498 4.77 11.88 -7.95
N PHE A 499 5.26 12.48 -6.88
CA PHE A 499 6.50 12.10 -6.23
C PHE A 499 6.21 11.60 -4.82
N ARG A 500 6.92 10.54 -4.45
CA ARG A 500 6.82 9.95 -3.11
C ARG A 500 8.21 9.73 -2.54
N SER A 501 8.36 10.03 -1.26
CA SER A 501 9.56 9.66 -0.47
C SER A 501 9.09 9.01 0.81
N TYR A 502 9.63 7.83 1.12
CA TYR A 502 9.22 6.97 2.22
C TYR A 502 10.33 6.83 3.25
N LEU A 503 9.92 6.87 4.52
CA LEU A 503 10.72 6.64 5.73
C LEU A 503 12.05 7.40 5.76
N GLU A 504 12.08 8.51 6.51
CA GLU A 504 13.32 9.11 7.00
C GLU A 504 13.79 8.36 8.28
N ASP A 505 14.97 8.71 8.79
CA ASP A 505 15.56 8.16 10.03
C ASP A 505 14.68 8.34 11.29
N THR A 506 13.63 9.15 11.21
CA THR A 506 12.62 9.30 12.28
C THR A 506 11.67 8.10 12.39
N GLY A 507 11.68 7.19 11.40
CA GLY A 507 10.73 6.07 11.31
C GLY A 507 9.38 6.45 10.68
N THR A 508 9.26 7.68 10.15
CA THR A 508 8.10 8.19 9.39
C THR A 508 8.60 8.97 8.17
N GLY A 509 7.72 9.41 7.27
CA GLY A 509 8.12 10.16 6.08
C GLY A 509 8.71 11.53 6.41
N ALA A 510 9.63 12.00 5.57
CA ALA A 510 10.22 13.33 5.68
C ALA A 510 9.16 14.44 5.75
N SER A 511 9.53 15.55 6.40
CA SER A 511 8.72 16.77 6.41
C SER A 511 8.73 17.42 5.03
N TYR A 512 7.55 17.83 4.56
CA TYR A 512 7.39 18.64 3.34
C TYR A 512 8.23 19.93 3.35
N TYR A 513 8.58 20.43 4.53
CA TYR A 513 9.36 21.66 4.70
C TYR A 513 10.87 21.42 4.81
N GLU A 514 11.31 20.18 4.66
CA GLU A 514 12.72 19.80 4.77
C GLU A 514 13.26 19.15 3.50
N VAL A 515 12.50 19.16 2.41
CA VAL A 515 12.88 18.55 1.13
C VAL A 515 12.91 19.60 0.02
N ILE A 516 13.74 19.38 -0.98
CA ILE A 516 13.71 20.16 -2.22
C ILE A 516 12.75 19.45 -3.17
N TYR A 517 11.66 20.11 -3.55
CA TYR A 517 10.63 19.47 -4.40
C TYR A 517 11.17 19.12 -5.79
N ASP A 518 10.77 17.95 -6.27
CA ASP A 518 11.01 17.51 -7.65
C ASP A 518 10.38 18.45 -8.67
N ARG A 519 10.95 18.47 -9.87
CA ARG A 519 10.58 19.36 -10.97
C ARG A 519 10.21 18.55 -12.20
N VAL A 520 9.27 19.08 -12.98
CA VAL A 520 8.76 18.43 -14.19
C VAL A 520 8.78 19.41 -15.36
N ILE A 521 9.27 18.95 -16.51
CA ILE A 521 9.13 19.64 -17.79
C ILE A 521 8.40 18.71 -18.76
N VAL A 522 7.31 19.20 -19.35
CA VAL A 522 6.57 18.50 -20.39
C VAL A 522 6.97 19.10 -21.73
N PHE A 523 7.27 18.27 -22.72
CA PHE A 523 7.67 18.67 -24.07
C PHE A 523 6.62 18.23 -25.10
N HIS A 524 6.22 19.18 -25.95
CA HIS A 524 5.26 19.00 -27.03
C HIS A 524 5.92 19.22 -28.37
N LYS A 525 5.76 18.28 -29.30
CA LYS A 525 6.35 18.43 -30.64
C LYS A 525 5.70 19.61 -31.37
N ARG A 526 6.53 20.47 -31.97
CA ARG A 526 6.08 21.63 -32.76
C ARG A 526 5.45 21.27 -34.11
#